data_AF-A0A2U1L373-F1
#
_entry.id   AF-A0A2U1L373-F1
#
_cell.length_a   1.000
_cell.length_b   1.000
_cell.length_c   1.000
_cell.angle_alpha   90.00
_cell.angle_beta   90.00
_cell.angle_gamma   90.00
#
_symmetry.space_group_name_H-M   'P 1'
#
loop_
_entity.id
_entity.type
_entity.pdbx_description
1 polymer ?
#
loop_
_entity_poly.entity_id
_entity_poly.type
_entity_poly.pdbx_seq_one_letter_code
_entity_poly.pdbx_strand_id
1 'polypeptide(L)'
;MGLHIWNMSFIVFNCIITMAYSATYIVHMNSSAMPKPYSSPHSWYLATLQSVSDQSAAHISTKKLIYSYTHAIQGFSATLTSSEHDNIKKIPGYLFSTEEKRVQLLTTHSTRFMGLNSDFGAWPNSRYGKDVIIGVVDSGVWPESKSYNDEGIDEIPSRWRGECQADTQFNSSLCNKKLIGARHFNKGYLRSHPKADITMNSTRDIVGHGTHTSSIAAGNFVKGASYFGYGMDVVAAIDQAIIDGVDVLSMSVHSDTKSSIKSHTTPWHKDPIAIASFTATKKGIFVSMTGGNGGSNFPTISNDMPWVLTVAAGTMDRQFSCLITLGNGVFAPGSSLYHDSFTSSQIPMFFMGQCNNISHGAQNKIGVCSSENEPLGSQFLMVQNSKVAAGVFITDKDFKLEFTEYDFPVVFVSLQDGRIVRDYIREEGGQATGKISFHLTRLGIVPAPMVSEFSSRGPSMAFQY
;
A
#
# COMPACT_ATOMS: atom_id res chain seq x y z
N MET A 1 69.54 33.93 -29.85
CA MET A 1 68.33 33.46 -30.57
C MET A 1 67.45 32.74 -29.55
N GLY A 2 66.45 33.42 -28.99
CA GLY A 2 65.66 32.90 -27.87
C GLY A 2 64.41 32.15 -28.35
N LEU A 3 64.06 31.05 -27.67
CA LEU A 3 62.77 30.38 -27.89
C LEU A 3 61.69 31.08 -27.06
N HIS A 4 60.66 31.61 -27.72
CA HIS A 4 59.41 31.98 -27.06
C HIS A 4 58.53 30.75 -26.88
N ILE A 5 58.23 30.37 -25.65
CA ILE A 5 57.22 29.37 -25.32
C ILE A 5 55.85 30.06 -25.29
N TRP A 6 54.93 29.64 -26.16
CA TRP A 6 53.54 30.11 -26.17
C TRP A 6 52.69 29.24 -25.23
N ASN A 7 52.19 29.82 -24.14
CA ASN A 7 51.22 29.16 -23.26
C ASN A 7 49.81 29.26 -23.88
N MET A 8 49.30 28.14 -24.39
CA MET A 8 47.90 28.01 -24.84
C MET A 8 46.98 27.68 -23.66
N SER A 9 46.24 28.67 -23.19
CA SER A 9 45.19 28.49 -22.17
C SER A 9 43.95 27.85 -22.79
N PHE A 10 43.71 26.57 -22.50
CA PHE A 10 42.45 25.90 -22.84
C PHE A 10 41.32 26.37 -21.91
N ILE A 11 40.37 27.12 -22.46
CA ILE A 11 39.11 27.43 -21.78
C ILE A 11 38.22 26.18 -21.83
N VAL A 12 38.10 25.47 -20.72
CA VAL A 12 37.18 24.34 -20.58
C VAL A 12 35.75 24.88 -20.46
N PHE A 13 34.99 24.78 -21.55
CA PHE A 13 33.58 25.16 -21.57
C PHE A 13 32.76 24.08 -20.85
N ASN A 14 32.44 24.31 -19.57
CA ASN A 14 31.60 23.40 -18.76
C ASN A 14 30.16 23.41 -19.29
N CYS A 15 29.88 22.56 -20.28
CA CYS A 15 28.54 22.31 -20.78
C CYS A 15 27.75 21.52 -19.72
N ILE A 16 26.96 22.21 -18.90
CA ILE A 16 26.04 21.58 -17.96
C ILE A 16 24.88 20.98 -18.76
N ILE A 17 25.02 19.70 -19.13
CA ILE A 17 23.95 18.92 -19.75
C ILE A 17 22.89 18.64 -18.68
N THR A 18 21.89 19.52 -18.58
CA THR A 18 20.68 19.27 -17.82
C THR A 18 19.87 18.17 -18.51
N MET A 19 19.98 16.94 -18.01
CA MET A 19 19.08 15.87 -18.46
C MET A 19 17.64 16.25 -18.14
N ALA A 20 16.80 16.36 -19.18
CA ALA A 20 15.40 16.74 -19.04
C ALA A 20 14.64 15.67 -18.25
N TYR A 21 14.36 15.96 -16.98
CA TYR A 21 13.56 15.09 -16.12
C TYR A 21 12.17 14.94 -16.72
N SER A 22 11.69 13.70 -16.79
CA SER A 22 10.39 13.35 -17.35
C SER A 22 9.62 12.51 -16.35
N ALA A 23 8.37 12.87 -16.09
CA ALA A 23 7.49 12.17 -15.17
C ALA A 23 6.19 11.77 -15.86
N THR A 24 5.53 10.74 -15.34
CA THR A 24 4.18 10.38 -15.78
C THR A 24 3.17 11.24 -15.03
N TYR A 25 2.36 11.97 -15.79
CA TYR A 25 1.28 12.81 -15.30
C TYR A 25 -0.06 12.29 -15.80
N ILE A 26 -1.06 12.28 -14.93
CA ILE A 26 -2.47 12.20 -15.29
C ILE A 26 -2.92 13.63 -15.61
N VAL A 27 -3.34 13.88 -16.85
CA VAL A 27 -3.77 15.18 -17.38
C VAL A 27 -5.28 15.18 -17.56
N HIS A 28 -5.95 16.15 -16.94
CA HIS A 28 -7.40 16.26 -16.96
C HIS A 28 -7.87 17.29 -17.98
N MET A 29 -8.88 16.91 -18.77
CA MET A 29 -9.37 17.66 -19.92
C MET A 29 -10.89 17.84 -19.84
N ASN A 30 -11.39 19.04 -20.10
CA ASN A 30 -12.81 19.33 -20.22
C ASN A 30 -13.36 18.72 -21.52
N SER A 31 -14.11 17.62 -21.44
CA SER A 31 -14.68 16.95 -22.62
C SER A 31 -15.62 17.84 -23.45
N SER A 32 -16.28 18.83 -22.84
CA SER A 32 -17.10 19.83 -23.55
C SER A 32 -16.27 20.83 -24.36
N ALA A 33 -14.96 20.91 -24.14
CA ALA A 33 -14.03 21.72 -24.93
C ALA A 33 -13.42 20.96 -26.12
N MET A 34 -13.75 19.67 -26.32
CA MET A 34 -13.25 18.87 -27.45
C MET A 34 -13.67 19.51 -28.78
N PRO A 35 -12.73 19.91 -29.66
CA PRO A 35 -13.08 20.51 -30.94
C PRO A 35 -13.86 19.53 -31.84
N LYS A 36 -14.93 20.01 -32.47
CA LYS A 36 -15.83 19.23 -33.36
C LYS A 36 -15.13 18.36 -34.44
N PRO A 37 -13.94 18.70 -34.98
CA PRO A 37 -13.24 17.83 -35.93
C PRO A 37 -12.72 16.49 -35.37
N TYR A 38 -12.66 16.30 -34.05
CA TYR A 38 -12.16 15.05 -33.45
C TYR A 38 -13.30 14.02 -33.29
N SER A 39 -13.08 12.82 -33.82
CA SER A 39 -14.04 11.70 -33.76
C SER A 39 -14.09 10.98 -32.41
N SER A 40 -13.09 11.20 -31.55
CA SER A 40 -13.01 10.61 -30.20
C SER A 40 -12.11 11.43 -29.27
N PRO A 41 -12.32 11.37 -27.94
CA PRO A 41 -11.40 11.97 -26.97
C PRO A 41 -9.96 11.47 -27.14
N HIS A 42 -9.76 10.18 -27.44
CA HIS A 42 -8.44 9.60 -27.74
C HIS A 42 -7.73 10.31 -28.91
N SER A 43 -8.44 10.58 -30.02
CA SER A 43 -7.87 11.31 -31.16
C SER A 43 -7.53 12.77 -30.82
N TRP A 44 -8.35 13.42 -29.96
CA TRP A 44 -8.07 14.76 -29.46
C TRP A 44 -6.85 14.78 -28.53
N TYR A 45 -6.72 13.81 -27.62
CA TYR A 45 -5.59 13.71 -26.69
C TYR A 45 -4.26 13.39 -27.40
N LEU A 46 -4.29 12.58 -28.46
CA LEU A 46 -3.12 12.39 -29.34
C LEU A 46 -2.67 13.69 -30.01
N ALA A 47 -3.60 14.46 -30.60
CA ALA A 47 -3.28 15.74 -31.24
C ALA A 47 -2.85 16.80 -30.21
N THR A 48 -3.43 16.78 -29.01
CA THR A 48 -3.04 17.59 -27.84
C THR A 48 -1.57 17.34 -27.50
N LEU A 49 -1.16 16.08 -27.34
CA LEU A 49 0.25 15.69 -27.11
C LEU A 49 1.18 16.02 -28.27
N GLN A 50 0.69 15.96 -29.52
CA GLN A 50 1.46 16.37 -30.69
C GLN A 50 1.69 17.88 -30.76
N SER A 51 0.74 18.70 -30.27
CA SER A 51 0.84 20.16 -30.32
C SER A 51 1.87 20.77 -29.37
N VAL A 52 2.28 20.05 -28.32
CA VAL A 52 3.21 20.54 -27.29
C VAL A 52 4.58 19.89 -27.30
N SER A 53 4.79 18.84 -28.10
CA SER A 53 6.01 18.06 -27.96
C SER A 53 7.20 18.78 -28.55
N ASP A 54 8.34 18.78 -27.84
CA ASP A 54 9.58 19.45 -28.26
C ASP A 54 10.21 18.84 -29.54
N GLN A 55 9.59 17.79 -30.12
CA GLN A 55 10.03 17.08 -31.33
C GLN A 55 8.86 16.85 -32.31
N SER A 56 9.00 17.34 -33.55
CA SER A 56 7.92 17.50 -34.55
C SER A 56 7.47 16.23 -35.29
N ALA A 57 7.56 15.05 -34.66
CA ALA A 57 7.23 13.77 -35.29
C ALA A 57 5.98 13.09 -34.66
N ALA A 58 4.90 12.95 -35.44
CA ALA A 58 3.64 12.32 -35.02
C ALA A 58 3.82 10.88 -34.44
N HIS A 59 4.86 10.17 -34.89
CA HIS A 59 5.24 8.83 -34.39
C HIS A 59 5.77 8.81 -32.94
N ILE A 60 6.06 9.97 -32.34
CA ILE A 60 6.50 10.11 -30.94
C ILE A 60 5.30 10.42 -30.04
N SER A 61 4.33 11.21 -30.49
CA SER A 61 3.13 11.58 -29.72
C SER A 61 2.29 10.35 -29.34
N THR A 62 2.15 9.38 -30.26
CA THR A 62 1.53 8.08 -30.01
C THR A 62 2.32 7.18 -29.04
N LYS A 63 3.60 7.47 -28.78
CA LYS A 63 4.41 6.81 -27.75
C LYS A 63 4.39 7.53 -26.40
N LYS A 64 4.01 8.81 -26.35
CA LYS A 64 3.89 9.58 -25.09
C LYS A 64 2.53 9.41 -24.40
N LEU A 65 1.48 9.15 -25.17
CA LEU A 65 0.18 8.74 -24.63
C LEU A 65 0.26 7.35 -24.00
N ILE A 66 -0.34 7.18 -22.83
CA ILE A 66 -0.27 5.96 -22.02
C ILE A 66 -1.65 5.30 -21.92
N TYR A 67 -2.60 6.01 -21.30
CA TYR A 67 -4.02 5.68 -21.26
C TYR A 67 -4.84 6.91 -21.69
N SER A 68 -6.03 6.67 -22.25
CA SER A 68 -7.06 7.70 -22.45
C SER A 68 -8.25 7.32 -21.60
N TYR A 69 -8.62 8.21 -20.67
CA TYR A 69 -9.71 8.02 -19.74
C TYR A 69 -10.95 8.69 -20.30
N THR A 70 -12.07 7.96 -20.34
CA THR A 70 -13.34 8.46 -20.91
C THR A 70 -14.55 8.19 -20.04
N HIS A 71 -14.42 7.44 -18.94
CA HIS A 71 -15.52 7.16 -18.02
C HIS A 71 -15.24 7.77 -16.65
N ALA A 72 -14.28 7.22 -15.89
CA ALA A 72 -13.94 7.61 -14.53
C ALA A 72 -13.52 9.09 -14.44
N ILE A 73 -12.58 9.49 -15.32
CA ILE A 73 -12.13 10.87 -15.48
C ILE A 73 -12.12 11.20 -16.98
N GLN A 74 -12.24 12.48 -17.33
CA GLN A 74 -12.01 12.96 -18.69
C GLN A 74 -10.57 13.44 -18.82
N GLY A 75 -9.76 12.76 -19.63
CA GLY A 75 -8.34 13.08 -19.74
C GLY A 75 -7.47 11.92 -20.22
N PHE A 76 -6.17 12.03 -19.98
CA PHE A 76 -5.19 11.03 -20.41
C PHE A 76 -3.99 11.00 -19.47
N SER A 77 -3.28 9.88 -19.41
CA SER A 77 -1.93 9.85 -18.81
C SER A 77 -0.86 9.93 -19.89
N ALA A 78 0.20 10.68 -19.61
CA ALA A 78 1.34 10.86 -20.50
C ALA A 78 2.65 11.04 -19.72
N THR A 79 3.75 10.57 -20.31
CA THR A 79 5.10 10.92 -19.84
C THR A 79 5.52 12.21 -20.52
N LEU A 80 5.81 13.24 -19.72
CA LEU A 80 6.07 14.61 -20.16
C LEU A 80 7.40 15.11 -19.59
N THR A 81 8.16 15.89 -20.37
CA THR A 81 9.20 16.76 -19.82
C THR A 81 8.56 17.93 -19.07
N SER A 82 9.32 18.65 -18.24
CA SER A 82 8.83 19.90 -17.62
C SER A 82 8.35 20.94 -18.66
N SER A 83 9.02 21.04 -19.82
CA SER A 83 8.62 21.92 -20.94
C SER A 83 7.24 21.52 -21.47
N GLU A 84 7.06 20.23 -21.78
CA GLU A 84 5.83 19.70 -22.35
C GLU A 84 4.67 19.76 -21.34
N HIS A 85 4.96 19.61 -20.03
CA HIS A 85 4.01 19.81 -18.95
C HIS A 85 3.56 21.26 -18.80
N ASP A 86 4.50 22.22 -18.87
CA ASP A 86 4.18 23.65 -18.86
C ASP A 86 3.48 24.12 -20.13
N ASN A 87 3.69 23.45 -21.26
CA ASN A 87 2.96 23.72 -22.49
C ASN A 87 1.55 23.10 -22.49
N ILE A 88 1.37 21.91 -21.90
CA ILE A 88 0.04 21.30 -21.71
C ILE A 88 -0.90 22.17 -20.87
N LYS A 89 -0.37 22.86 -19.86
CA LYS A 89 -1.11 23.82 -19.02
C LYS A 89 -1.74 24.98 -19.80
N LYS A 90 -1.34 25.21 -21.06
CA LYS A 90 -1.76 26.33 -21.92
C LYS A 90 -2.79 25.91 -22.98
N ILE A 91 -3.09 24.61 -23.13
CA ILE A 91 -3.96 24.10 -24.20
C ILE A 91 -5.45 24.36 -23.87
N PRO A 92 -6.27 24.84 -24.83
CA PRO A 92 -7.72 24.90 -24.67
C PRO A 92 -8.31 23.55 -24.22
N GLY A 93 -8.98 23.56 -23.07
CA GLY A 93 -9.60 22.39 -22.47
C GLY A 93 -8.78 21.71 -21.37
N TYR A 94 -7.51 22.08 -21.15
CA TYR A 94 -6.76 21.64 -19.96
C TYR A 94 -7.43 22.14 -18.66
N LEU A 95 -7.43 21.29 -17.62
CA LEU A 95 -7.96 21.63 -16.29
C LEU A 95 -6.84 21.65 -15.22
N PHE A 96 -6.17 20.52 -15.05
CA PHE A 96 -5.05 20.32 -14.12
C PHE A 96 -4.30 19.01 -14.47
N SER A 97 -3.24 18.70 -13.74
CA SER A 97 -2.53 17.42 -13.87
C SER A 97 -1.75 17.02 -12.61
N THR A 98 -1.62 15.71 -12.37
CA THR A 98 -1.15 15.10 -11.10
C THR A 98 -0.15 13.95 -11.35
N GLU A 99 0.77 13.72 -10.42
CA GLU A 99 1.90 12.75 -10.48
C GLU A 99 1.62 11.47 -9.63
N GLU A 100 2.13 10.30 -10.04
CA GLU A 100 1.69 8.92 -9.67
C GLU A 100 2.49 8.24 -8.49
N LYS A 101 1.83 7.58 -7.49
CA LYS A 101 2.37 7.24 -6.12
C LYS A 101 1.83 5.90 -5.47
N ARG A 102 2.23 5.47 -4.23
CA ARG A 102 2.16 4.07 -3.63
C ARG A 102 1.62 3.97 -2.15
N VAL A 103 1.01 2.83 -1.67
CA VAL A 103 0.37 2.58 -0.29
C VAL A 103 0.36 1.06 0.21
N GLN A 104 -0.07 0.71 1.47
CA GLN A 104 -0.05 -0.65 2.17
C GLN A 104 -1.31 -1.10 3.05
N LEU A 105 -1.29 -2.25 3.82
CA LEU A 105 -2.44 -3.22 4.11
C LEU A 105 -2.58 -3.98 5.52
N LEU A 106 -3.56 -4.93 5.74
CA LEU A 106 -4.07 -5.61 7.01
C LEU A 106 -5.32 -6.61 6.94
N THR A 107 -5.36 -7.74 7.72
CA THR A 107 -6.49 -8.58 8.32
C THR A 107 -6.88 -10.05 7.90
N THR A 108 -7.19 -10.93 8.90
CA THR A 108 -7.71 -12.32 8.71
C THR A 108 -8.74 -12.89 9.75
N HIS A 109 -9.23 -12.12 10.74
CA HIS A 109 -10.20 -12.59 11.78
C HIS A 109 -11.47 -11.72 11.87
N SER A 110 -11.57 -10.70 11.01
CA SER A 110 -12.57 -9.63 11.05
C SER A 110 -14.02 -10.11 11.01
N THR A 111 -14.36 -11.13 10.22
CA THR A 111 -15.76 -11.54 10.00
C THR A 111 -16.48 -11.99 11.26
N ARG A 112 -15.86 -12.86 12.06
CA ARG A 112 -16.43 -13.32 13.35
C ARG A 112 -16.48 -12.20 14.38
N PHE A 113 -15.48 -11.32 14.42
CA PHE A 113 -15.45 -10.16 15.31
C PHE A 113 -16.57 -9.15 14.99
N MET A 114 -16.94 -9.00 13.72
CA MET A 114 -18.10 -8.21 13.27
C MET A 114 -19.46 -8.91 13.49
N GLY A 115 -19.50 -10.06 14.16
CA GLY A 115 -20.74 -10.79 14.45
C GLY A 115 -21.40 -11.45 13.24
N LEU A 116 -20.67 -11.64 12.12
CA LEU A 116 -21.19 -12.34 10.95
C LEU A 116 -21.31 -13.84 11.25
N ASN A 117 -22.47 -14.42 10.95
CA ASN A 117 -22.84 -15.80 11.25
C ASN A 117 -23.56 -16.43 10.04
N SER A 118 -23.46 -17.76 9.90
CA SER A 118 -24.00 -18.52 8.77
C SER A 118 -25.52 -18.72 8.81
N ASP A 119 -26.09 -18.67 10.01
CA ASP A 119 -27.41 -19.19 10.35
C ASP A 119 -28.44 -18.05 10.46
N PHE A 120 -27.97 -16.84 10.82
CA PHE A 120 -28.78 -15.62 10.90
C PHE A 120 -27.97 -14.35 10.57
N GLY A 121 -28.68 -13.25 10.29
CA GLY A 121 -28.08 -11.93 10.10
C GLY A 121 -27.64 -11.66 8.65
N ALA A 122 -26.62 -10.81 8.49
CA ALA A 122 -26.30 -10.20 7.19
C ALA A 122 -25.93 -11.20 6.08
N TRP A 123 -25.23 -12.30 6.39
CA TRP A 123 -24.85 -13.31 5.40
C TRP A 123 -26.06 -14.04 4.80
N PRO A 124 -26.91 -14.77 5.54
CA PRO A 124 -28.08 -15.42 4.95
C PRO A 124 -29.06 -14.40 4.34
N ASN A 125 -29.26 -13.24 4.95
CA ASN A 125 -30.17 -12.20 4.43
C ASN A 125 -29.71 -11.64 3.07
N SER A 126 -28.40 -11.47 2.85
CA SER A 126 -27.82 -11.05 1.57
C SER A 126 -27.52 -12.22 0.62
N ARG A 127 -27.83 -13.46 1.01
CA ARG A 127 -27.40 -14.70 0.34
C ARG A 127 -25.90 -14.70 0.05
N TYR A 128 -25.10 -14.29 1.04
CA TYR A 128 -23.64 -14.18 0.99
C TYR A 128 -23.10 -13.29 -0.15
N GLY A 129 -23.89 -12.34 -0.64
CA GLY A 129 -23.52 -11.49 -1.79
C GLY A 129 -23.70 -12.17 -3.16
N LYS A 130 -24.53 -13.21 -3.26
CA LYS A 130 -24.88 -13.84 -4.55
C LYS A 130 -25.40 -12.81 -5.56
N ASP A 131 -24.85 -12.87 -6.77
CA ASP A 131 -25.09 -11.93 -7.89
C ASP A 131 -24.58 -10.49 -7.63
N VAL A 132 -23.62 -10.30 -6.71
CA VAL A 132 -22.88 -9.03 -6.52
C VAL A 132 -21.44 -9.20 -7.02
N ILE A 133 -20.94 -8.20 -7.76
CA ILE A 133 -19.58 -8.17 -8.32
C ILE A 133 -18.79 -7.07 -7.62
N ILE A 134 -17.69 -7.44 -6.96
CA ILE A 134 -16.79 -6.53 -6.24
C ILE A 134 -15.54 -6.28 -7.09
N GLY A 135 -15.34 -5.03 -7.52
CA GLY A 135 -14.10 -4.57 -8.12
C GLY A 135 -13.07 -4.25 -7.04
N VAL A 136 -11.88 -4.84 -7.17
CA VAL A 136 -10.75 -4.62 -6.27
C VAL A 136 -9.57 -4.09 -7.08
N VAL A 137 -9.06 -2.93 -6.69
CA VAL A 137 -8.08 -2.14 -7.46
C VAL A 137 -6.73 -2.19 -6.75
N ASP A 138 -5.81 -3.01 -7.27
CA ASP A 138 -4.75 -3.59 -6.43
C ASP A 138 -3.58 -4.24 -7.22
N SER A 139 -2.63 -4.89 -6.51
CA SER A 139 -1.41 -5.56 -6.99
C SER A 139 -1.61 -6.80 -7.89
N GLY A 140 -2.83 -7.08 -8.32
CA GLY A 140 -3.20 -8.31 -9.02
C GLY A 140 -3.85 -9.33 -8.09
N VAL A 141 -3.73 -10.62 -8.42
CA VAL A 141 -4.25 -11.74 -7.62
C VAL A 141 -3.36 -12.97 -7.78
N TRP A 142 -3.28 -13.81 -6.73
CA TRP A 142 -2.73 -15.16 -6.80
C TRP A 142 -3.87 -16.18 -6.95
N PRO A 143 -4.26 -16.55 -8.18
CA PRO A 143 -5.51 -17.25 -8.45
C PRO A 143 -5.53 -18.69 -7.90
N GLU A 144 -4.36 -19.32 -7.72
CA GLU A 144 -4.24 -20.66 -7.11
C GLU A 144 -4.49 -20.65 -5.59
N SER A 145 -4.72 -19.48 -4.97
CA SER A 145 -5.12 -19.40 -3.57
C SER A 145 -6.52 -20.00 -3.37
N LYS A 146 -6.69 -20.79 -2.31
CA LYS A 146 -7.96 -21.43 -1.96
C LYS A 146 -9.11 -20.43 -1.76
N SER A 147 -8.81 -19.16 -1.52
CA SER A 147 -9.79 -18.06 -1.45
C SER A 147 -10.55 -17.84 -2.78
N TYR A 148 -10.02 -18.32 -3.90
CA TYR A 148 -10.63 -18.24 -5.24
C TYR A 148 -11.16 -19.58 -5.76
N ASN A 149 -11.25 -20.61 -4.91
CA ASN A 149 -12.01 -21.82 -5.24
C ASN A 149 -13.48 -21.43 -5.52
N ASP A 150 -14.05 -21.93 -6.62
CA ASP A 150 -15.44 -21.68 -7.03
C ASP A 150 -16.40 -22.84 -6.72
N GLU A 151 -15.94 -23.81 -5.92
CA GLU A 151 -16.79 -24.75 -5.21
C GLU A 151 -17.87 -24.02 -4.39
N GLY A 152 -19.13 -24.42 -4.60
CA GLY A 152 -20.31 -23.78 -4.00
C GLY A 152 -20.77 -22.48 -4.66
N ILE A 153 -20.09 -22.00 -5.72
CA ILE A 153 -20.46 -20.78 -6.45
C ILE A 153 -21.30 -21.10 -7.69
N ASP A 154 -22.36 -20.33 -7.90
CA ASP A 154 -23.22 -20.38 -9.10
C ASP A 154 -22.50 -19.89 -10.37
N GLU A 155 -23.21 -19.90 -11.51
CA GLU A 155 -22.71 -19.36 -12.77
C GLU A 155 -22.47 -17.84 -12.75
N ILE A 156 -21.54 -17.39 -13.61
CA ILE A 156 -21.14 -15.98 -13.71
C ILE A 156 -22.34 -15.10 -14.14
N PRO A 157 -22.61 -13.96 -13.48
CA PRO A 157 -23.70 -13.07 -13.84
C PRO A 157 -23.69 -12.65 -15.32
N SER A 158 -24.81 -12.85 -16.03
CA SER A 158 -24.93 -12.56 -17.48
C SER A 158 -24.78 -11.07 -17.85
N ARG A 159 -24.74 -10.19 -16.85
CA ARG A 159 -24.42 -8.76 -16.96
C ARG A 159 -22.92 -8.44 -17.01
N TRP A 160 -22.05 -9.36 -16.60
CA TRP A 160 -20.59 -9.18 -16.54
C TRP A 160 -19.98 -8.89 -17.91
N ARG A 161 -19.08 -7.90 -18.00
CA ARG A 161 -18.40 -7.51 -19.27
C ARG A 161 -16.87 -7.51 -19.19
N GLY A 162 -16.31 -7.92 -18.05
CA GLY A 162 -14.86 -8.06 -17.87
C GLY A 162 -14.26 -9.27 -18.61
N GLU A 163 -12.93 -9.37 -18.57
CA GLU A 163 -12.17 -10.47 -19.17
C GLU A 163 -11.13 -11.03 -18.19
N CYS A 164 -10.54 -12.17 -18.53
CA CYS A 164 -9.36 -12.69 -17.88
C CYS A 164 -8.13 -12.48 -18.78
N GLN A 165 -7.38 -11.41 -18.54
CA GLN A 165 -6.24 -11.02 -19.35
C GLN A 165 -5.10 -12.05 -19.20
N ALA A 166 -4.68 -12.68 -20.31
CA ALA A 166 -3.56 -13.61 -20.32
C ALA A 166 -2.24 -12.88 -20.61
N ASP A 167 -1.24 -13.08 -19.76
CA ASP A 167 0.12 -12.52 -19.88
C ASP A 167 1.11 -13.35 -19.03
N THR A 168 2.22 -12.76 -18.60
CA THR A 168 3.35 -13.39 -17.88
C THR A 168 2.90 -14.25 -16.70
N GLN A 169 3.06 -15.57 -16.81
CA GLN A 169 2.65 -16.57 -15.80
C GLN A 169 1.16 -16.51 -15.38
N PHE A 170 0.29 -15.90 -16.18
CA PHE A 170 -1.15 -15.81 -15.90
C PHE A 170 -1.96 -16.16 -17.14
N ASN A 171 -2.69 -17.27 -17.10
CA ASN A 171 -3.54 -17.75 -18.19
C ASN A 171 -4.99 -17.28 -17.96
N SER A 172 -5.75 -17.04 -19.04
CA SER A 172 -7.18 -16.76 -18.95
C SER A 172 -7.99 -17.87 -18.27
N SER A 173 -7.49 -19.12 -18.29
CA SER A 173 -8.07 -20.25 -17.55
C SER A 173 -7.78 -20.26 -16.04
N LEU A 174 -7.13 -19.23 -15.49
CA LEU A 174 -6.98 -19.03 -14.04
C LEU A 174 -8.14 -18.23 -13.45
N CYS A 175 -8.98 -17.62 -14.29
CA CYS A 175 -10.30 -17.17 -13.89
C CYS A 175 -11.30 -18.33 -13.91
N ASN A 176 -12.27 -18.27 -13.00
CA ASN A 176 -13.31 -19.27 -12.79
C ASN A 176 -14.61 -18.55 -12.35
N LYS A 177 -15.59 -19.25 -11.76
CA LYS A 177 -16.84 -18.60 -11.35
C LYS A 177 -16.70 -17.73 -10.09
N LYS A 178 -15.54 -17.76 -9.42
CA LYS A 178 -15.22 -16.96 -8.23
C LYS A 178 -14.35 -15.74 -8.57
N LEU A 179 -13.24 -15.95 -9.26
CA LEU A 179 -12.43 -14.91 -9.89
C LEU A 179 -12.88 -14.77 -11.34
N ILE A 180 -13.93 -13.97 -11.58
CA ILE A 180 -14.60 -13.90 -12.89
C ILE A 180 -13.88 -13.05 -13.95
N GLY A 181 -12.79 -12.38 -13.56
CA GLY A 181 -11.89 -11.66 -14.46
C GLY A 181 -10.72 -11.02 -13.71
N ALA A 182 -9.71 -10.64 -14.46
CA ALA A 182 -8.49 -10.00 -13.97
C ALA A 182 -7.86 -9.21 -15.13
N ARG A 183 -7.45 -7.96 -14.88
CA ARG A 183 -6.69 -7.14 -15.84
C ARG A 183 -5.59 -6.37 -15.10
N HIS A 184 -4.46 -6.11 -15.75
CA HIS A 184 -3.35 -5.36 -15.15
C HIS A 184 -3.04 -4.07 -15.90
N PHE A 185 -2.58 -3.08 -15.13
CA PHE A 185 -2.26 -1.76 -15.61
C PHE A 185 -0.85 -1.42 -15.10
N ASN A 186 0.07 -1.13 -16.02
CA ASN A 186 1.46 -0.76 -15.71
C ASN A 186 2.10 0.10 -16.80
N LYS A 187 1.34 0.56 -17.80
CA LYS A 187 1.87 1.35 -18.92
C LYS A 187 2.37 2.71 -18.42
N GLY A 188 1.81 3.23 -17.33
CA GLY A 188 2.28 4.43 -16.62
C GLY A 188 3.71 4.26 -16.09
N TYR A 189 3.94 3.14 -15.41
CA TYR A 189 5.23 2.77 -14.85
C TYR A 189 6.29 2.43 -15.91
N LEU A 190 5.97 1.61 -16.92
CA LEU A 190 6.89 1.27 -18.03
C LEU A 190 7.37 2.49 -18.83
N ARG A 191 6.60 3.58 -18.85
CA ARG A 191 6.92 4.80 -19.58
C ARG A 191 7.73 5.81 -18.76
N SER A 192 7.45 5.91 -17.46
CA SER A 192 8.32 6.66 -16.52
C SER A 192 9.66 5.98 -16.30
N HIS A 193 9.72 4.64 -16.42
CA HIS A 193 10.94 3.85 -16.24
C HIS A 193 11.22 2.93 -17.46
N PRO A 194 11.69 3.46 -18.62
CA PRO A 194 11.91 2.67 -19.84
C PRO A 194 13.00 1.59 -19.78
N LYS A 195 13.67 1.43 -18.63
CA LYS A 195 14.64 0.37 -18.33
C LYS A 195 14.20 -0.52 -17.15
N ALA A 196 12.97 -0.37 -16.65
CA ALA A 196 12.44 -1.25 -15.63
C ALA A 196 12.12 -2.61 -16.25
N ASP A 197 12.77 -3.65 -15.74
CA ASP A 197 12.42 -5.03 -16.00
C ASP A 197 11.24 -5.41 -15.08
N ILE A 198 10.04 -5.51 -15.64
CA ILE A 198 8.86 -5.97 -14.88
C ILE A 198 8.83 -7.50 -14.96
N THR A 199 9.49 -8.11 -13.98
CA THR A 199 9.63 -9.58 -13.84
C THR A 199 8.29 -10.32 -13.79
N MET A 200 7.20 -9.64 -13.42
CA MET A 200 5.82 -10.13 -13.55
C MET A 200 4.94 -9.09 -14.26
N ASN A 201 5.04 -9.04 -15.59
CA ASN A 201 4.13 -8.24 -16.41
C ASN A 201 2.77 -8.97 -16.55
N SER A 202 1.99 -9.06 -15.47
CA SER A 202 0.65 -9.65 -15.51
C SER A 202 -0.21 -9.23 -14.32
N THR A 203 -1.40 -9.81 -14.27
CA THR A 203 -2.31 -9.86 -13.12
C THR A 203 -1.83 -10.76 -11.99
N ARG A 204 -0.72 -11.50 -12.13
CA ARG A 204 -0.19 -12.35 -11.04
C ARG A 204 0.42 -11.48 -9.95
N ASP A 205 -0.15 -11.60 -8.76
CA ASP A 205 0.35 -10.94 -7.57
C ASP A 205 1.66 -11.57 -7.08
N ILE A 206 2.79 -10.89 -7.30
CA ILE A 206 4.12 -11.30 -6.78
C ILE A 206 4.44 -10.73 -5.40
N VAL A 207 3.44 -10.16 -4.72
CA VAL A 207 3.65 -9.40 -3.48
C VAL A 207 2.59 -9.76 -2.42
N GLY A 208 1.31 -9.80 -2.81
CA GLY A 208 0.21 -10.44 -2.06
C GLY A 208 -0.98 -9.54 -1.69
N HIS A 209 -0.97 -8.24 -2.06
CA HIS A 209 -1.91 -7.25 -1.54
C HIS A 209 -3.30 -7.42 -2.12
N GLY A 210 -3.42 -7.51 -3.44
CA GLY A 210 -4.68 -7.78 -4.13
C GLY A 210 -5.20 -9.18 -3.83
N THR A 211 -4.30 -10.15 -3.64
CA THR A 211 -4.64 -11.48 -3.10
C THR A 211 -5.27 -11.42 -1.71
N HIS A 212 -4.91 -10.43 -0.91
CA HIS A 212 -5.41 -10.31 0.46
C HIS A 212 -6.61 -9.37 0.58
N THR A 213 -6.62 -8.19 -0.04
CA THR A 213 -7.79 -7.29 -0.07
C THR A 213 -9.00 -7.96 -0.73
N SER A 214 -8.81 -8.65 -1.86
CA SER A 214 -9.91 -9.35 -2.52
C SER A 214 -10.35 -10.61 -1.78
N SER A 215 -9.47 -11.28 -1.02
CA SER A 215 -9.89 -12.39 -0.15
C SER A 215 -10.51 -11.94 1.18
N ILE A 216 -10.19 -10.74 1.68
CA ILE A 216 -10.92 -10.09 2.78
C ILE A 216 -12.32 -9.65 2.31
N ALA A 217 -12.40 -8.99 1.15
CA ALA A 217 -13.66 -8.46 0.63
C ALA A 217 -14.60 -9.53 0.07
N ALA A 218 -14.04 -10.58 -0.53
CA ALA A 218 -14.79 -11.54 -1.35
C ALA A 218 -14.27 -13.00 -1.28
N GLY A 219 -13.35 -13.36 -0.39
CA GLY A 219 -12.79 -14.73 -0.35
C GLY A 219 -13.82 -15.83 -0.11
N ASN A 220 -13.61 -17.02 -0.69
CA ASN A 220 -14.31 -18.25 -0.30
C ASN A 220 -13.73 -18.82 1.02
N PHE A 221 -14.42 -19.76 1.65
CA PHE A 221 -14.05 -20.31 2.97
C PHE A 221 -12.75 -21.14 2.92
N VAL A 222 -11.67 -20.63 3.49
CA VAL A 222 -10.36 -21.32 3.59
C VAL A 222 -10.07 -21.77 5.02
N LYS A 223 -9.65 -23.04 5.18
CA LYS A 223 -9.11 -23.56 6.44
C LYS A 223 -7.61 -23.28 6.54
N GLY A 224 -7.22 -22.36 7.43
CA GLY A 224 -5.84 -22.06 7.83
C GLY A 224 -5.04 -21.22 6.82
N ALA A 225 -5.11 -19.89 6.91
CA ALA A 225 -4.48 -18.94 5.97
C ALA A 225 -3.64 -17.85 6.66
N SER A 226 -2.64 -17.32 5.94
CA SER A 226 -1.69 -16.25 6.30
C SER A 226 -1.36 -15.34 5.08
N TYR A 227 -0.42 -14.37 5.18
CA TYR A 227 -0.45 -13.10 4.40
C TYR A 227 0.93 -12.46 4.03
N PHE A 228 1.03 -11.70 2.90
CA PHE A 228 1.93 -10.52 2.62
C PHE A 228 1.34 -9.53 1.53
N GLY A 229 1.95 -8.33 1.22
CA GLY A 229 1.43 -7.21 0.33
C GLY A 229 2.48 -6.63 -0.68
N TYR A 230 2.37 -5.67 -1.67
CA TYR A 230 1.68 -4.34 -1.94
C TYR A 230 1.65 -3.93 -3.48
N GLY A 231 0.74 -3.07 -4.04
CA GLY A 231 0.69 -2.70 -5.52
C GLY A 231 -0.13 -1.46 -6.04
N MET A 232 -0.30 -1.25 -7.38
CA MET A 232 -0.56 0.08 -8.06
C MET A 232 -1.55 0.16 -9.31
N ASP A 233 -1.55 1.32 -10.01
CA ASP A 233 -2.31 1.78 -11.22
C ASP A 233 -3.84 2.05 -11.06
N VAL A 234 -4.19 2.69 -9.95
CA VAL A 234 -5.57 2.92 -9.45
C VAL A 234 -6.58 3.47 -10.48
N VAL A 235 -6.26 4.55 -11.20
CA VAL A 235 -7.28 5.31 -11.97
C VAL A 235 -7.74 4.56 -13.22
N ALA A 236 -6.83 3.84 -13.89
CA ALA A 236 -7.17 3.00 -15.03
C ALA A 236 -8.06 1.82 -14.62
N ALA A 237 -7.79 1.23 -13.46
CA ALA A 237 -8.58 0.15 -12.90
C ALA A 237 -10.00 0.61 -12.47
N ILE A 238 -10.18 1.85 -11.99
CA ILE A 238 -11.53 2.41 -11.74
C ILE A 238 -12.29 2.60 -13.07
N ASP A 239 -11.67 3.13 -14.12
CA ASP A 239 -12.31 3.29 -15.44
C ASP A 239 -12.75 1.93 -16.00
N GLN A 240 -11.90 0.90 -15.87
CA GLN A 240 -12.23 -0.45 -16.31
C GLN A 240 -13.30 -1.13 -15.46
N ALA A 241 -13.26 -1.01 -14.12
CA ALA A 241 -14.28 -1.61 -13.25
C ALA A 241 -15.68 -1.01 -13.50
N ILE A 242 -15.73 0.29 -13.85
CA ILE A 242 -16.94 0.98 -14.32
C ILE A 242 -17.47 0.39 -15.64
N ILE A 243 -16.60 -0.03 -16.56
CA ILE A 243 -16.97 -0.67 -17.84
C ILE A 243 -17.42 -2.12 -17.61
N ASP A 244 -16.71 -2.85 -16.73
CA ASP A 244 -16.88 -4.28 -16.52
C ASP A 244 -18.17 -4.61 -15.72
N GLY A 245 -18.70 -3.60 -15.01
CA GLY A 245 -20.06 -3.62 -14.43
C GLY A 245 -20.12 -3.99 -12.95
N VAL A 246 -19.13 -3.59 -12.15
CA VAL A 246 -19.07 -3.87 -10.71
C VAL A 246 -20.10 -3.07 -9.91
N ASP A 247 -20.59 -3.62 -8.80
CA ASP A 247 -21.53 -2.94 -7.89
C ASP A 247 -20.82 -2.22 -6.74
N VAL A 248 -19.65 -2.72 -6.36
CA VAL A 248 -18.83 -2.22 -5.25
C VAL A 248 -17.39 -2.04 -5.74
N LEU A 249 -16.80 -0.89 -5.42
CA LEU A 249 -15.36 -0.65 -5.50
C LEU A 249 -14.76 -0.64 -4.09
N SER A 250 -13.84 -1.56 -3.84
CA SER A 250 -13.03 -1.60 -2.61
C SER A 250 -11.62 -1.11 -2.91
N MET A 251 -11.20 -0.03 -2.25
CA MET A 251 -9.95 0.67 -2.54
C MET A 251 -9.13 0.96 -1.27
N SER A 252 -8.20 0.04 -0.95
CA SER A 252 -7.24 0.18 0.16
C SER A 252 -6.03 1.07 -0.20
N VAL A 253 -6.28 2.18 -0.91
CA VAL A 253 -5.25 3.08 -1.45
C VAL A 253 -5.57 4.55 -1.12
N HIS A 254 -4.53 5.38 -1.01
CA HIS A 254 -4.64 6.84 -0.86
C HIS A 254 -3.48 7.55 -1.58
N SER A 255 -3.56 8.88 -1.73
CA SER A 255 -2.50 9.68 -2.36
C SER A 255 -1.47 10.13 -1.32
N ASP A 256 -0.36 9.40 -1.19
CA ASP A 256 0.81 9.89 -0.43
C ASP A 256 1.66 10.82 -1.30
N THR A 257 1.50 12.13 -1.11
CA THR A 257 2.46 13.11 -1.62
C THR A 257 3.56 13.33 -0.59
N LYS A 258 4.83 13.17 -1.00
CA LYS A 258 6.08 13.37 -0.23
C LYS A 258 6.30 14.77 0.41
N SER A 259 5.25 15.58 0.54
CA SER A 259 5.13 16.67 1.50
C SER A 259 3.79 16.50 2.20
N SER A 260 3.84 16.09 3.49
CA SER A 260 2.65 15.81 4.32
C SER A 260 1.70 17.02 4.47
N ILE A 261 2.18 18.21 4.11
CA ILE A 261 1.42 19.47 4.12
C ILE A 261 0.64 19.67 2.80
N LYS A 262 1.09 19.08 1.67
CA LYS A 262 0.49 19.33 0.35
C LYS A 262 -0.61 18.34 -0.05
N SER A 263 -0.63 17.11 0.45
CA SER A 263 -1.72 16.16 0.11
C SER A 263 -3.08 16.71 0.56
N HIS A 264 -3.16 17.09 1.84
CA HIS A 264 -4.33 17.68 2.52
C HIS A 264 -4.83 19.04 1.99
N THR A 265 -4.28 19.55 0.87
CA THR A 265 -4.69 20.83 0.24
C THR A 265 -5.00 20.71 -1.25
N THR A 266 -5.04 19.48 -1.80
CA THR A 266 -5.49 19.24 -3.18
C THR A 266 -7.03 19.22 -3.20
N PRO A 267 -7.73 20.18 -3.84
CA PRO A 267 -9.19 20.13 -3.93
C PRO A 267 -9.63 18.90 -4.71
N TRP A 268 -10.78 18.28 -4.37
CA TRP A 268 -11.25 17.07 -5.05
C TRP A 268 -11.38 17.20 -6.57
N HIS A 269 -11.69 18.40 -7.08
CA HIS A 269 -11.71 18.69 -8.52
C HIS A 269 -10.32 18.72 -9.18
N LYS A 270 -9.24 18.44 -8.41
CA LYS A 270 -7.84 18.28 -8.83
C LYS A 270 -7.22 16.94 -8.36
N ASP A 271 -8.01 16.06 -7.77
CA ASP A 271 -7.58 14.70 -7.39
C ASP A 271 -8.18 13.68 -8.38
N PRO A 272 -7.34 12.92 -9.11
CA PRO A 272 -7.83 11.93 -10.06
C PRO A 272 -8.63 10.79 -9.42
N ILE A 273 -8.32 10.40 -8.17
CA ILE A 273 -9.03 9.34 -7.43
C ILE A 273 -10.38 9.86 -6.94
N ALA A 274 -10.44 11.12 -6.49
CA ALA A 274 -11.69 11.79 -6.12
C ALA A 274 -12.67 11.89 -7.31
N ILE A 275 -12.20 12.29 -8.49
CA ILE A 275 -13.06 12.38 -9.68
C ILE A 275 -13.47 10.98 -10.18
N ALA A 276 -12.55 10.01 -10.17
CA ALA A 276 -12.83 8.64 -10.57
C ALA A 276 -13.89 7.97 -9.69
N SER A 277 -13.77 8.12 -8.36
CA SER A 277 -14.76 7.65 -7.38
C SER A 277 -16.09 8.39 -7.52
N PHE A 278 -16.10 9.71 -7.77
CA PHE A 278 -17.33 10.45 -8.01
C PHE A 278 -18.11 9.90 -9.22
N THR A 279 -17.41 9.58 -10.31
CA THR A 279 -18.06 9.00 -11.51
C THR A 279 -18.58 7.58 -11.26
N ALA A 280 -17.87 6.77 -10.47
CA ALA A 280 -18.37 5.47 -10.03
C ALA A 280 -19.66 5.61 -9.21
N THR A 281 -19.67 6.47 -8.18
CA THR A 281 -20.85 6.76 -7.36
C THR A 281 -22.01 7.29 -8.19
N LYS A 282 -21.75 8.19 -9.15
CA LYS A 282 -22.76 8.71 -10.10
C LYS A 282 -23.36 7.63 -11.01
N LYS A 283 -22.67 6.51 -11.22
CA LYS A 283 -23.15 5.34 -11.97
C LYS A 283 -23.84 4.29 -11.08
N GLY A 284 -24.01 4.56 -9.79
CA GLY A 284 -24.66 3.66 -8.83
C GLY A 284 -23.73 2.65 -8.16
N ILE A 285 -22.41 2.76 -8.38
CA ILE A 285 -21.40 1.88 -7.77
C ILE A 285 -21.09 2.39 -6.36
N PHE A 286 -21.16 1.53 -5.35
CA PHE A 286 -20.77 1.88 -3.99
C PHE A 286 -19.24 1.91 -3.85
N VAL A 287 -18.68 2.97 -3.26
CA VAL A 287 -17.23 3.15 -3.15
C VAL A 287 -16.79 3.15 -1.69
N SER A 288 -15.88 2.25 -1.32
CA SER A 288 -15.28 2.14 0.01
C SER A 288 -13.77 2.39 -0.05
N MET A 289 -13.25 3.27 0.80
CA MET A 289 -11.86 3.72 0.79
C MET A 289 -11.23 3.75 2.18
N THR A 290 -9.93 3.51 2.30
CA THR A 290 -9.19 3.71 3.56
C THR A 290 -9.10 5.19 3.93
N GLY A 291 -9.14 5.54 5.23
CA GLY A 291 -8.86 6.89 5.71
C GLY A 291 -7.38 7.31 5.60
N GLY A 292 -6.47 6.33 5.50
CA GLY A 292 -5.02 6.52 5.50
C GLY A 292 -4.36 6.10 6.82
N ASN A 293 -3.03 5.95 6.77
CA ASN A 293 -2.18 5.49 7.88
C ASN A 293 -1.27 6.60 8.46
N GLY A 294 -1.70 7.86 8.36
CA GLY A 294 -0.92 9.05 8.76
C GLY A 294 -1.16 9.53 10.20
N GLY A 295 -1.88 8.77 11.02
CA GLY A 295 -2.16 9.10 12.43
C GLY A 295 -0.91 9.05 13.33
N SER A 296 -1.00 9.44 14.61
CA SER A 296 -2.20 9.78 15.37
C SER A 296 -2.58 11.28 15.35
N ASN A 297 -1.77 12.12 14.70
CA ASN A 297 -1.96 13.57 14.63
C ASN A 297 -3.21 13.99 13.85
N PHE A 298 -3.69 15.22 14.10
CA PHE A 298 -4.85 15.83 13.47
C PHE A 298 -4.42 17.08 12.68
N PRO A 299 -4.94 17.32 11.45
CA PRO A 299 -5.67 16.41 10.57
C PRO A 299 -4.71 15.63 9.65
N THR A 300 -5.03 14.37 9.39
CA THR A 300 -4.19 13.41 8.63
C THR A 300 -5.00 12.51 7.68
N ILE A 301 -6.31 12.72 7.56
CA ILE A 301 -7.23 11.96 6.69
C ILE A 301 -6.99 12.28 5.21
N SER A 302 -6.86 11.23 4.39
CA SER A 302 -6.48 11.37 2.96
C SER A 302 -7.65 11.27 1.99
N ASN A 303 -8.53 10.26 2.14
CA ASN A 303 -9.69 10.08 1.25
C ASN A 303 -10.94 10.69 1.90
N ASP A 304 -11.03 12.02 1.94
CA ASP A 304 -12.07 12.77 2.67
C ASP A 304 -13.30 13.19 1.83
N MET A 305 -13.50 12.54 0.67
CA MET A 305 -14.54 12.88 -0.30
C MET A 305 -15.97 12.52 0.18
N PRO A 306 -16.98 13.41 0.09
CA PRO A 306 -18.33 13.16 0.62
C PRO A 306 -19.14 12.04 -0.06
N TRP A 307 -18.64 11.44 -1.13
CA TRP A 307 -19.30 10.41 -1.94
C TRP A 307 -18.68 9.01 -1.82
N VAL A 308 -17.70 8.83 -0.92
CA VAL A 308 -17.12 7.52 -0.59
C VAL A 308 -17.33 7.19 0.88
N LEU A 309 -17.39 5.90 1.22
CA LEU A 309 -17.28 5.45 2.61
C LEU A 309 -15.81 5.45 3.01
N THR A 310 -15.38 6.44 3.79
CA THR A 310 -14.03 6.51 4.35
C THR A 310 -13.93 5.68 5.63
N VAL A 311 -13.06 4.66 5.64
CA VAL A 311 -12.95 3.65 6.71
C VAL A 311 -11.67 3.87 7.53
N ALA A 312 -11.83 4.07 8.84
CA ALA A 312 -10.73 4.14 9.80
C ALA A 312 -10.26 2.73 10.24
N ALA A 313 -9.00 2.59 10.64
CA ALA A 313 -8.47 1.33 11.15
C ALA A 313 -8.81 1.14 12.63
N GLY A 314 -9.34 -0.03 12.98
CA GLY A 314 -9.66 -0.42 14.35
C GLY A 314 -9.06 -1.77 14.73
N THR A 315 -8.66 -1.91 15.99
CA THR A 315 -8.19 -3.17 16.55
C THR A 315 -9.35 -4.18 16.68
N MET A 316 -8.99 -5.46 16.71
CA MET A 316 -9.89 -6.58 16.99
C MET A 316 -9.50 -7.24 18.31
N ASP A 317 -10.35 -8.12 18.85
CA ASP A 317 -10.08 -8.88 20.08
C ASP A 317 -8.92 -9.89 19.97
N ARG A 318 -8.28 -10.00 18.79
CA ARG A 318 -7.18 -10.92 18.49
C ARG A 318 -5.81 -10.24 18.63
N GLN A 319 -4.93 -10.84 19.43
CA GLN A 319 -3.51 -10.49 19.50
C GLN A 319 -2.63 -11.70 19.13
N PHE A 320 -1.54 -11.44 18.41
CA PHE A 320 -0.43 -12.36 18.26
C PHE A 320 0.54 -12.13 19.43
N SER A 321 0.58 -13.12 20.33
CA SER A 321 1.32 -13.09 21.58
C SER A 321 2.56 -13.99 21.51
N CYS A 322 3.50 -13.73 22.41
CA CYS A 322 4.63 -14.58 22.71
C CYS A 322 4.83 -14.64 24.22
N LEU A 323 5.67 -15.56 24.71
CA LEU A 323 5.99 -15.68 26.12
C LEU A 323 7.51 -15.74 26.30
N ILE A 324 8.06 -14.76 27.02
CA ILE A 324 9.45 -14.79 27.47
C ILE A 324 9.48 -15.64 28.74
N THR A 325 10.30 -16.69 28.76
CA THR A 325 10.61 -17.44 29.99
C THR A 325 12.00 -17.03 30.44
N LEU A 326 12.11 -16.48 31.65
CA LEU A 326 13.37 -16.06 32.26
C LEU A 326 14.10 -17.27 32.87
N GLY A 327 15.40 -17.15 33.14
CA GLY A 327 16.23 -18.24 33.67
C GLY A 327 15.77 -18.75 35.04
N ASN A 328 15.19 -17.87 35.87
CA ASN A 328 14.59 -18.22 37.17
C ASN A 328 13.19 -18.86 37.07
N GLY A 329 12.69 -19.12 35.86
CA GLY A 329 11.37 -19.73 35.62
C GLY A 329 10.18 -18.77 35.69
N VAL A 330 10.40 -17.46 35.93
CA VAL A 330 9.35 -16.44 35.81
C VAL A 330 9.05 -16.18 34.32
N PHE A 331 7.79 -15.85 34.02
CA PHE A 331 7.33 -15.58 32.66
C PHE A 331 6.89 -14.13 32.51
N ALA A 332 7.23 -13.50 31.37
CA ALA A 332 6.71 -12.20 30.97
C ALA A 332 5.95 -12.35 29.63
N PRO A 333 4.65 -12.00 29.56
CA PRO A 333 3.90 -12.03 28.31
C PRO A 333 4.37 -10.90 27.38
N GLY A 334 4.38 -11.18 26.08
CA GLY A 334 4.69 -10.20 25.04
C GLY A 334 3.75 -10.32 23.84
N SER A 335 3.91 -9.40 22.92
CA SER A 335 3.26 -9.38 21.61
C SER A 335 4.33 -9.47 20.51
N SER A 336 4.11 -10.34 19.53
CA SER A 336 5.04 -10.53 18.41
C SER A 336 4.30 -11.12 17.21
N LEU A 337 4.79 -10.76 16.03
CA LEU A 337 4.35 -11.26 14.72
C LEU A 337 5.46 -12.07 14.02
N TYR A 338 6.59 -12.31 14.70
CA TYR A 338 7.62 -13.24 14.24
C TYR A 338 7.06 -14.67 14.21
N HIS A 339 7.21 -15.32 13.06
CA HIS A 339 6.44 -16.50 12.68
C HIS A 339 7.30 -17.77 12.52
N ASP A 340 8.60 -17.69 12.80
CA ASP A 340 9.56 -18.77 12.69
C ASP A 340 9.89 -19.42 14.04
N SER A 341 10.51 -20.60 14.02
CA SER A 341 10.94 -21.30 15.23
C SER A 341 12.21 -20.69 15.83
N PHE A 342 12.07 -20.02 16.99
CA PHE A 342 13.21 -19.57 17.79
C PHE A 342 13.83 -20.70 18.64
N THR A 343 14.98 -20.44 19.27
CA THR A 343 15.66 -21.43 20.13
C THR A 343 14.80 -21.86 21.32
N SER A 344 14.73 -23.19 21.53
CA SER A 344 14.07 -23.81 22.69
C SER A 344 14.90 -23.71 23.98
N SER A 345 16.20 -23.42 23.84
CA SER A 345 17.17 -23.33 24.93
C SER A 345 17.21 -21.93 25.55
N GLN A 346 17.49 -21.87 26.85
CA GLN A 346 17.86 -20.62 27.53
C GLN A 346 19.15 -20.06 26.89
N ILE A 347 19.15 -18.78 26.53
CA ILE A 347 20.34 -18.06 26.03
C ILE A 347 20.56 -16.77 26.85
N PRO A 348 21.78 -16.19 26.90
CA PRO A 348 22.05 -15.02 27.71
C PRO A 348 21.21 -13.81 27.27
N MET A 349 20.75 -13.01 28.23
CA MET A 349 20.01 -11.78 27.96
C MET A 349 20.63 -10.59 28.70
N PHE A 350 20.48 -9.39 28.15
CA PHE A 350 21.10 -8.20 28.72
C PHE A 350 20.31 -6.93 28.36
N PHE A 351 20.39 -5.92 29.23
CA PHE A 351 19.69 -4.65 29.04
C PHE A 351 20.59 -3.69 28.24
N MET A 352 20.07 -3.21 27.11
CA MET A 352 20.72 -2.31 26.16
C MET A 352 20.30 -0.83 26.37
N GLY A 353 19.64 -0.51 27.49
CA GLY A 353 19.16 0.83 27.78
C GLY A 353 18.05 1.25 26.81
N GLN A 354 18.23 2.39 26.15
CA GLN A 354 17.34 2.87 25.08
C GLN A 354 17.71 2.31 23.69
N CYS A 355 18.74 1.46 23.56
CA CYS A 355 19.14 0.90 22.26
C CYS A 355 19.53 1.94 21.18
N ASN A 356 19.96 3.14 21.58
CA ASN A 356 20.34 4.23 20.66
C ASN A 356 21.68 3.96 19.91
N ASN A 357 22.43 2.94 20.30
CA ASN A 357 23.77 2.61 19.78
C ASN A 357 23.94 1.09 19.56
N ILE A 358 24.81 0.72 18.62
CA ILE A 358 25.21 -0.67 18.37
C ILE A 358 25.98 -1.22 19.58
N SER A 359 25.56 -2.39 20.08
CA SER A 359 26.23 -3.10 21.17
C SER A 359 27.18 -4.17 20.63
N HIS A 360 28.49 -3.90 20.69
CA HIS A 360 29.51 -4.89 20.33
C HIS A 360 29.54 -6.06 21.34
N GLY A 361 29.79 -7.28 20.86
CA GLY A 361 29.78 -8.49 21.72
C GLY A 361 28.38 -8.95 22.17
N ALA A 362 27.32 -8.42 21.56
CA ALA A 362 25.92 -8.81 21.80
C ALA A 362 25.48 -10.09 21.06
N GLN A 363 26.36 -10.68 20.24
CA GLN A 363 26.00 -11.76 19.33
C GLN A 363 25.51 -13.02 20.07
N ASN A 364 24.45 -13.63 19.53
CA ASN A 364 23.76 -14.81 20.09
C ASN A 364 23.09 -14.59 21.48
N LYS A 365 22.80 -13.34 21.87
CA LYS A 365 22.11 -12.97 23.12
C LYS A 365 20.75 -12.34 22.84
N ILE A 366 19.88 -12.23 23.85
CA ILE A 366 18.65 -11.41 23.78
C ILE A 366 18.96 -9.99 24.25
N GLY A 367 18.74 -8.99 23.40
CA GLY A 367 18.88 -7.58 23.74
C GLY A 367 17.55 -6.98 24.21
N VAL A 368 17.54 -6.30 25.36
CA VAL A 368 16.33 -5.70 25.95
C VAL A 368 16.42 -4.17 25.97
N CYS A 369 15.45 -3.49 25.37
CA CYS A 369 15.35 -2.03 25.23
C CYS A 369 14.18 -1.47 26.06
N SER A 370 14.32 -0.26 26.61
CA SER A 370 13.18 0.61 26.91
C SER A 370 12.86 1.51 25.70
N SER A 371 11.58 1.61 25.35
CA SER A 371 11.06 2.45 24.28
C SER A 371 9.88 3.29 24.77
N GLU A 372 10.17 4.12 25.77
CA GLU A 372 9.26 5.13 26.30
C GLU A 372 9.21 6.34 25.35
N ASN A 373 10.34 7.02 25.12
CA ASN A 373 10.36 8.30 24.37
C ASN A 373 10.74 8.16 22.88
N GLU A 374 11.70 7.30 22.53
CA GLU A 374 12.27 7.21 21.18
C GLU A 374 11.33 6.57 20.13
N PRO A 375 11.55 6.81 18.83
CA PRO A 375 10.93 6.02 17.76
C PRO A 375 11.45 4.59 17.75
N LEU A 376 10.56 3.59 17.65
CA LEU A 376 10.94 2.18 17.60
C LEU A 376 11.86 1.85 16.40
N GLY A 377 11.70 2.56 15.27
CA GLY A 377 12.45 2.31 14.02
C GLY A 377 13.97 2.46 14.15
N SER A 378 14.44 3.49 14.87
CA SER A 378 15.89 3.68 15.10
C SER A 378 16.44 2.62 16.04
N GLN A 379 15.73 2.32 17.13
CA GLN A 379 16.12 1.31 18.10
C GLN A 379 16.18 -0.09 17.47
N PHE A 380 15.19 -0.46 16.65
CA PHE A 380 15.14 -1.73 15.92
C PHE A 380 16.39 -1.93 15.04
N LEU A 381 16.73 -0.92 14.24
CA LEU A 381 17.92 -0.95 13.39
C LEU A 381 19.22 -1.09 14.18
N MET A 382 19.34 -0.44 15.34
CA MET A 382 20.52 -0.57 16.22
C MET A 382 20.61 -1.96 16.86
N VAL A 383 19.48 -2.54 17.27
CA VAL A 383 19.40 -3.91 17.80
C VAL A 383 19.80 -4.93 16.72
N GLN A 384 19.22 -4.84 15.53
CA GLN A 384 19.55 -5.72 14.41
C GLN A 384 21.04 -5.63 14.04
N ASN A 385 21.60 -4.41 13.94
CA ASN A 385 23.02 -4.19 13.70
C ASN A 385 23.95 -4.65 14.84
N SER A 386 23.42 -4.82 16.06
CA SER A 386 24.14 -5.44 17.19
C SER A 386 24.27 -6.98 17.06
N LYS A 387 23.59 -7.59 16.08
CA LYS A 387 23.62 -9.04 15.79
C LYS A 387 23.18 -9.93 16.97
N VAL A 388 22.29 -9.41 17.82
CA VAL A 388 21.60 -10.20 18.84
C VAL A 388 20.81 -11.35 18.22
N ALA A 389 20.51 -12.39 19.00
CA ALA A 389 19.58 -13.45 18.59
C ALA A 389 18.12 -12.96 18.54
N ALA A 390 17.74 -12.05 19.45
CA ALA A 390 16.39 -11.48 19.51
C ALA A 390 16.40 -10.08 20.14
N GLY A 391 15.43 -9.25 19.77
CA GLY A 391 15.18 -7.93 20.36
C GLY A 391 13.89 -7.90 21.18
N VAL A 392 13.95 -7.37 22.39
CA VAL A 392 12.79 -7.19 23.29
C VAL A 392 12.62 -5.71 23.58
N PHE A 393 11.49 -5.12 23.17
CA PHE A 393 11.19 -3.71 23.31
C PHE A 393 10.10 -3.52 24.37
N ILE A 394 10.43 -2.86 25.47
CA ILE A 394 9.49 -2.49 26.52
C ILE A 394 8.79 -1.19 26.09
N THR A 395 7.53 -1.28 25.68
CA THR A 395 6.78 -0.18 25.08
C THR A 395 5.26 -0.37 25.19
N ASP A 396 4.52 0.73 25.16
CA ASP A 396 3.06 0.80 25.03
C ASP A 396 2.59 1.20 23.61
N LYS A 397 3.50 1.68 22.75
CA LYS A 397 3.24 2.11 21.36
C LYS A 397 2.74 0.95 20.48
N ASP A 398 1.83 1.23 19.54
CA ASP A 398 1.14 0.19 18.75
C ASP A 398 1.71 -0.02 17.34
N PHE A 399 2.84 0.62 17.02
CA PHE A 399 3.61 0.48 15.76
C PHE A 399 4.27 -0.91 15.54
N LYS A 400 3.72 -1.97 16.12
CA LYS A 400 4.25 -3.34 16.14
C LYS A 400 4.18 -4.03 14.78
N LEU A 401 3.35 -3.52 13.88
CA LEU A 401 3.15 -4.00 12.51
C LEU A 401 4.27 -3.59 11.55
N GLU A 402 4.97 -2.48 11.81
CA GLU A 402 6.03 -1.95 10.92
C GLU A 402 7.29 -2.84 10.92
N PHE A 403 7.45 -3.65 11.97
CA PHE A 403 8.61 -4.53 12.17
C PHE A 403 8.42 -5.96 11.69
N THR A 404 7.35 -6.25 10.92
CA THR A 404 7.03 -7.60 10.44
C THR A 404 7.67 -7.98 9.11
N GLU A 405 8.24 -7.02 8.38
CA GLU A 405 8.94 -7.27 7.10
C GLU A 405 10.37 -7.80 7.28
N TYR A 406 10.73 -8.22 8.50
CA TYR A 406 12.08 -8.65 8.87
C TYR A 406 12.11 -10.08 9.44
N ASP A 407 13.03 -10.90 8.93
CA ASP A 407 13.35 -12.25 9.44
C ASP A 407 14.14 -12.22 10.78
N PHE A 408 13.73 -11.33 11.70
CA PHE A 408 14.43 -11.05 12.95
C PHE A 408 13.49 -11.25 14.16
N PRO A 409 13.84 -12.09 15.16
CA PRO A 409 13.00 -12.33 16.32
C PRO A 409 12.82 -11.05 17.18
N VAL A 410 11.66 -10.41 17.05
CA VAL A 410 11.29 -9.20 17.79
C VAL A 410 10.10 -9.44 18.71
N VAL A 411 10.14 -8.88 19.92
CA VAL A 411 9.06 -8.94 20.92
C VAL A 411 8.77 -7.56 21.49
N PHE A 412 7.49 -7.21 21.59
CA PHE A 412 7.01 -5.99 22.25
C PHE A 412 6.31 -6.35 23.57
N VAL A 413 6.84 -5.84 24.69
CA VAL A 413 6.40 -6.13 26.06
C VAL A 413 5.81 -4.86 26.68
N SER A 414 4.72 -4.98 27.46
CA SER A 414 4.10 -3.81 28.09
C SER A 414 5.04 -3.12 29.09
N LEU A 415 4.76 -1.85 29.41
CA LEU A 415 5.49 -1.11 30.45
C LEU A 415 5.35 -1.70 31.87
N GLN A 416 4.42 -2.65 32.07
CA GLN A 416 4.24 -3.40 33.33
C GLN A 416 5.08 -4.68 33.30
N ASP A 417 4.86 -5.55 32.32
CA ASP A 417 5.55 -6.84 32.17
C ASP A 417 7.06 -6.64 31.90
N GLY A 418 7.43 -5.56 31.23
CA GLY A 418 8.80 -5.18 30.96
C GLY A 418 9.61 -4.87 32.21
N ARG A 419 8.96 -4.46 33.31
CA ARG A 419 9.62 -4.29 34.61
C ARG A 419 10.12 -5.63 35.11
N ILE A 420 9.33 -6.70 34.98
CA ILE A 420 9.71 -8.07 35.39
C ILE A 420 11.01 -8.49 34.67
N VAL A 421 11.08 -8.28 33.36
CA VAL A 421 12.26 -8.61 32.55
C VAL A 421 13.48 -7.74 32.93
N ARG A 422 13.30 -6.42 33.04
CA ARG A 422 14.37 -5.47 33.36
C ARG A 422 14.93 -5.67 34.77
N ASP A 423 14.05 -5.93 35.73
CA ASP A 423 14.39 -6.05 37.15
C ASP A 423 15.09 -7.41 37.40
N TYR A 424 14.65 -8.49 36.75
CA TYR A 424 15.38 -9.76 36.67
C TYR A 424 16.81 -9.61 36.10
N ILE A 425 16.98 -8.88 34.98
CA ILE A 425 18.31 -8.67 34.38
C ILE A 425 19.22 -7.84 35.30
N ARG A 426 18.67 -6.91 36.10
CA ARG A 426 19.43 -6.18 37.12
C ARG A 426 19.88 -7.08 38.27
N GLU A 427 19.08 -8.08 38.64
CA GLU A 427 19.32 -8.94 39.80
C GLU A 427 20.29 -10.10 39.50
N GLU A 428 20.16 -10.78 38.36
CA GLU A 428 21.13 -11.82 37.93
C GLU A 428 22.38 -11.24 37.26
N GLY A 429 22.31 -9.99 36.77
CA GLY A 429 23.37 -9.32 36.04
C GLY A 429 23.87 -10.14 34.84
N GLY A 430 25.16 -10.48 34.86
CA GLY A 430 25.81 -11.24 33.78
C GLY A 430 25.38 -12.70 33.63
N GLN A 431 24.57 -13.24 34.54
CA GLN A 431 24.01 -14.60 34.47
C GLN A 431 22.57 -14.64 33.95
N ALA A 432 21.96 -13.47 33.68
CA ALA A 432 20.59 -13.39 33.19
C ALA A 432 20.41 -14.18 31.88
N THR A 433 19.42 -15.08 31.85
CA THR A 433 19.09 -15.90 30.67
C THR A 433 17.60 -15.84 30.37
N GLY A 434 17.25 -16.07 29.10
CA GLY A 434 15.86 -16.24 28.70
C GLY A 434 15.71 -17.05 27.41
N LYS A 435 14.51 -17.53 27.19
CA LYS A 435 14.01 -18.11 25.94
C LYS A 435 12.68 -17.47 25.57
N ILE A 436 12.33 -17.47 24.29
CA ILE A 436 11.10 -16.85 23.78
C ILE A 436 10.31 -17.90 23.02
N SER A 437 9.03 -18.09 23.35
CA SER A 437 8.09 -18.88 22.56
C SER A 437 7.12 -17.98 21.80
N PHE A 438 7.01 -18.21 20.50
CA PHE A 438 6.15 -17.47 19.57
C PHE A 438 4.85 -18.26 19.28
N HIS A 439 4.15 -17.92 18.19
CA HIS A 439 2.96 -18.65 17.68
C HIS A 439 1.72 -18.69 18.58
N LEU A 440 1.68 -17.94 19.69
CA LEU A 440 0.48 -17.87 20.55
C LEU A 440 -0.52 -16.88 19.94
N THR A 441 -1.72 -17.33 19.60
CA THR A 441 -2.84 -16.42 19.26
C THR A 441 -3.80 -16.34 20.43
N ARG A 442 -4.10 -15.12 20.91
CA ARG A 442 -5.09 -14.87 21.95
C ARG A 442 -6.29 -14.14 21.38
N LEU A 443 -7.49 -14.50 21.86
CA LEU A 443 -8.78 -13.85 21.56
C LEU A 443 -9.36 -13.26 22.86
N GLY A 444 -10.37 -12.41 22.76
CA GLY A 444 -10.97 -11.73 23.92
C GLY A 444 -10.08 -10.65 24.55
N ILE A 445 -9.14 -10.08 23.79
CA ILE A 445 -8.35 -8.92 24.23
C ILE A 445 -9.28 -7.71 24.42
N VAL A 446 -9.12 -7.00 25.54
CA VAL A 446 -9.92 -5.83 25.90
C VAL A 446 -9.03 -4.64 26.29
N PRO A 447 -9.45 -3.40 25.99
CA PRO A 447 -10.64 -3.03 25.21
C PRO A 447 -10.46 -3.30 23.71
N ALA A 448 -11.53 -3.74 23.05
CA ALA A 448 -11.62 -3.86 21.59
C ALA A 448 -13.06 -3.57 21.13
N PRO A 449 -13.27 -2.87 20.00
CA PRO A 449 -12.25 -2.24 19.17
C PRO A 449 -11.70 -0.95 19.80
N MET A 450 -10.44 -0.63 19.50
CA MET A 450 -9.85 0.71 19.65
C MET A 450 -9.45 1.24 18.28
N VAL A 451 -9.45 2.57 18.06
CA VAL A 451 -8.99 3.15 16.79
C VAL A 451 -7.45 3.17 16.76
N SER A 452 -6.85 2.36 15.89
CA SER A 452 -5.40 2.11 15.82
C SER A 452 -4.58 3.41 15.74
N GLU A 453 -3.42 3.43 16.39
CA GLU A 453 -2.58 4.64 16.53
C GLU A 453 -2.30 5.32 15.17
N PHE A 454 -1.83 4.55 14.20
CA PHE A 454 -1.55 4.97 12.82
C PHE A 454 -2.80 5.40 12.02
N SER A 455 -4.02 5.07 12.44
CA SER A 455 -5.23 5.42 11.67
C SER A 455 -5.31 6.94 11.54
N SER A 456 -5.36 7.43 10.30
CA SER A 456 -5.53 8.86 10.00
C SER A 456 -6.78 9.45 10.67
N ARG A 457 -6.70 10.74 11.01
CA ARG A 457 -7.71 11.48 11.78
C ARG A 457 -8.24 12.67 11.00
N GLY A 458 -9.52 12.98 11.18
CA GLY A 458 -10.12 14.21 10.66
C GLY A 458 -9.68 15.47 11.42
N PRO A 459 -10.37 16.62 11.25
CA PRO A 459 -11.43 16.86 10.26
C PRO A 459 -10.90 16.77 8.82
N SER A 460 -11.81 16.74 7.85
CA SER A 460 -11.48 17.03 6.45
C SER A 460 -10.88 18.44 6.34
N MET A 461 -9.83 18.57 5.52
CA MET A 461 -9.23 19.88 5.22
C MET A 461 -9.88 20.57 4.02
N ALA A 462 -10.58 19.82 3.16
CA ALA A 462 -11.29 20.35 1.99
C ALA A 462 -12.51 21.25 2.32
N PHE A 463 -12.95 21.28 3.59
CA PHE A 463 -14.02 22.17 4.09
C PHE A 463 -13.50 23.37 4.90
N GLN A 464 -12.19 23.61 4.95
CA GLN A 464 -11.64 24.84 5.54
C GLN A 464 -11.38 25.86 4.42
N TYR A 465 -11.89 27.09 4.64
CA TYR A 465 -11.96 28.24 3.70
C TYR A 465 -13.10 28.17 2.68
#